data_AF-A0A7C9MMS4-F1
#
_entry.id   AF-A0A7C9MMS4-F1
#
_cell.length_a   1.000
_cell.length_b   1.000
_cell.length_c   1.000
_cell.angle_alpha   90.00
_cell.angle_beta   90.00
_cell.angle_gamma   90.00
#
_symmetry.space_group_name_H-M   'P 1'
#
loop_
_entity.id
_entity.type
_entity.pdbx_description
1 polymer ?
#
loop_
_entity_poly.entity_id
_entity_poly.type
_entity_poly.pdbx_seq_one_letter_code
_entity_poly.pdbx_strand_id
1 'polypeptide(L)'
;MRQLNRSLLVFLLVLLPLAAWSGETAFVAQEQIAFAKLLPPPPAVGSAVQQEEMALLLTLQQERTPAMEAFALADAERNVFRFADAVGADFTAAKLPKTTAFFEKVKENADALLGPAKKHWDRPRPYASNPALNPCVPKPNNASYPSGHSTFGTVDSIILANMVPERATQIYERAEAYRFNREIGGVHYPSDVAAGRIAGTVIAAFLQQSPAFQEAYAAARAETRQVLGLPQ
;
A
#
# COMPACT_ATOMS: atom_id res chain seq x y z
N MET A 1 64.80 -31.21 13.73
CA MET A 1 63.98 -30.01 14.06
C MET A 1 63.62 -29.32 12.76
N ARG A 2 62.36 -29.43 12.32
CA ARG A 2 61.86 -29.00 11.00
C ARG A 2 61.50 -27.50 10.99
N GLN A 3 61.77 -26.87 9.85
CA GLN A 3 61.67 -25.44 9.56
C GLN A 3 60.24 -24.87 9.71
N LEU A 4 60.13 -23.66 10.26
CA LEU A 4 58.91 -22.85 10.26
C LEU A 4 58.74 -22.15 8.90
N ASN A 5 57.68 -22.46 8.16
CA ASN A 5 57.21 -21.63 7.06
C ASN A 5 56.25 -20.56 7.60
N ARG A 6 56.68 -19.29 7.54
CA ARG A 6 55.82 -18.11 7.74
C ARG A 6 55.21 -17.71 6.40
N SER A 7 53.98 -18.12 6.14
CA SER A 7 53.20 -17.59 5.02
C SER A 7 52.56 -16.27 5.45
N LEU A 8 52.97 -15.17 4.80
CA LEU A 8 52.41 -13.84 4.94
C LEU A 8 51.12 -13.78 4.09
N LEU A 9 49.94 -13.74 4.72
CA LEU A 9 48.69 -13.45 4.01
C LEU A 9 48.54 -11.93 3.87
N VAL A 10 48.63 -11.42 2.64
CA VAL A 10 48.29 -10.04 2.29
C VAL A 10 46.78 -9.99 2.01
N PHE A 11 46.01 -9.33 2.88
CA PHE A 11 44.60 -9.02 2.62
C PHE A 11 44.53 -7.79 1.71
N LEU A 12 44.13 -8.00 0.45
CA LEU A 12 43.78 -6.91 -0.46
C LEU A 12 42.35 -6.45 -0.11
N LEU A 13 42.23 -5.30 0.57
CA LEU A 13 40.95 -4.61 0.77
C LEU A 13 40.54 -3.94 -0.54
N VAL A 14 39.60 -4.55 -1.26
CA VAL A 14 38.94 -3.92 -2.40
C VAL A 14 37.94 -2.90 -1.85
N LEU A 15 38.31 -1.62 -1.88
CA LEU A 15 37.40 -0.50 -1.66
C LEU A 15 36.48 -0.38 -2.88
N LEU A 16 35.25 -0.88 -2.76
CA LEU A 16 34.19 -0.57 -3.72
C LEU A 16 33.80 0.91 -3.57
N PRO A 17 33.63 1.65 -4.68
CA PRO A 17 33.21 3.04 -4.60
C PRO A 17 31.75 3.10 -4.12
N LEU A 18 31.53 3.75 -2.98
CA LEU A 18 30.20 4.22 -2.56
C LEU A 18 29.79 5.32 -3.56
N ALA A 19 29.05 4.93 -4.59
CA ALA A 19 28.38 5.89 -5.44
C ALA A 19 27.35 6.64 -4.60
N ALA A 20 27.65 7.88 -4.26
CA ALA A 20 26.69 8.82 -3.68
C ALA A 20 25.62 9.11 -4.74
N TRP A 21 24.44 8.52 -4.58
CA TRP A 21 23.29 8.81 -5.42
C TRP A 21 22.58 10.04 -4.85
N SER A 22 22.83 11.21 -5.44
CA SER A 22 22.11 12.45 -5.16
C SER A 22 21.00 12.65 -6.20
N GLY A 23 19.78 12.33 -5.80
CA GLY A 23 18.51 12.64 -6.46
C GLY A 23 17.45 11.98 -5.62
N GLU A 24 16.46 12.72 -5.11
CA GLU A 24 15.46 12.25 -4.13
C GLU A 24 15.06 10.79 -4.37
N THR A 25 15.71 9.88 -3.64
CA THR A 25 15.58 8.47 -3.92
C THR A 25 14.25 8.06 -3.31
N ALA A 26 13.35 7.54 -4.17
CA ALA A 26 12.22 6.76 -3.71
C ALA A 26 12.71 5.75 -2.64
N PHE A 27 11.91 5.49 -1.61
CA PHE A 27 12.34 4.59 -0.53
C PHE A 27 12.75 3.21 -1.08
N VAL A 28 12.03 2.72 -2.08
CA VAL A 28 12.28 1.49 -2.82
C VAL A 28 12.30 1.81 -4.31
N ALA A 29 13.36 1.38 -4.99
CA ALA A 29 13.48 1.56 -6.44
C ALA A 29 12.52 0.62 -7.19
N GLN A 30 11.98 1.08 -8.33
CA GLN A 30 10.94 0.36 -9.07
C GLN A 30 11.40 -1.05 -9.50
N GLU A 31 12.69 -1.20 -9.79
CA GLU A 31 13.32 -2.42 -10.28
C GLU A 31 13.41 -3.52 -9.22
N GLN A 32 13.28 -3.17 -7.93
CA GLN A 32 13.41 -4.12 -6.83
C GLN A 32 12.21 -5.07 -6.73
N ILE A 33 11.04 -4.69 -7.25
CA ILE A 33 9.82 -5.50 -7.14
C ILE A 33 9.12 -5.59 -8.50
N ALA A 34 9.12 -6.77 -9.09
CA ALA A 34 8.43 -7.04 -10.35
C ALA A 34 7.01 -7.59 -10.09
N PHE A 35 6.05 -6.72 -9.75
CA PHE A 35 4.69 -7.16 -9.39
C PHE A 35 3.94 -7.95 -10.47
N ALA A 36 4.19 -7.65 -11.75
CA ALA A 36 3.64 -8.40 -12.88
C ALA A 36 4.05 -9.90 -12.88
N LYS A 37 5.18 -10.23 -12.25
CA LYS A 37 5.68 -11.60 -12.08
C LYS A 37 5.30 -12.20 -10.72
N LEU A 38 5.12 -11.35 -9.71
CA LEU A 38 4.91 -11.79 -8.34
C LEU A 38 3.44 -12.14 -8.06
N LEU A 39 2.49 -11.31 -8.49
CA LEU A 39 1.07 -11.58 -8.22
C LEU A 39 0.55 -12.60 -9.24
N PRO A 40 -0.45 -13.42 -8.86
CA PRO A 40 -1.15 -14.26 -9.84
C PRO A 40 -1.77 -13.39 -10.94
N PRO A 41 -2.00 -13.93 -12.15
CA PRO A 41 -2.78 -13.21 -13.15
C PRO A 41 -4.20 -12.94 -12.63
N PRO A 42 -4.84 -11.83 -13.05
CA PRO A 42 -6.24 -11.60 -12.70
C PRO A 42 -7.14 -12.68 -13.32
N PRO A 43 -8.33 -12.94 -12.76
CA PRO A 43 -9.36 -13.72 -13.43
C PRO A 43 -9.61 -13.21 -14.84
N ALA A 44 -9.61 -14.13 -15.82
CA ALA A 44 -9.78 -13.79 -17.22
C ALA A 44 -11.16 -13.16 -17.48
N VAL A 45 -11.21 -12.24 -18.45
CA VAL A 45 -12.49 -11.64 -18.89
C VAL A 45 -13.40 -12.73 -19.45
N GLY A 46 -14.66 -12.77 -19.01
CA GLY A 46 -15.65 -13.78 -19.35
C GLY A 46 -15.56 -15.07 -18.55
N SER A 47 -14.57 -15.25 -17.67
CA SER A 47 -14.44 -16.45 -16.84
C SER A 47 -15.54 -16.57 -15.78
N ALA A 48 -15.80 -17.81 -15.31
CA ALA A 48 -16.74 -18.06 -14.22
C ALA A 48 -16.40 -17.25 -12.96
N VAL A 49 -15.11 -17.16 -12.61
CA VAL A 49 -14.63 -16.37 -11.47
C VAL A 49 -14.97 -14.88 -11.65
N GLN A 50 -14.72 -14.29 -12.83
CA GLN A 50 -15.10 -12.88 -13.05
C GLN A 50 -16.63 -12.69 -12.96
N GLN A 51 -17.42 -13.65 -13.44
CA GLN A 51 -18.88 -13.58 -13.37
C GLN A 51 -19.38 -13.63 -11.93
N GLU A 52 -18.80 -14.49 -11.09
CA GLU A 52 -19.10 -14.56 -9.65
C GLU A 52 -18.73 -13.26 -8.94
N GLU A 53 -17.55 -12.71 -9.21
CA GLU A 53 -17.13 -11.42 -8.69
C GLU A 53 -18.08 -10.29 -9.11
N MET A 54 -18.53 -10.29 -10.37
CA MET A 54 -19.49 -9.30 -10.87
C MET A 54 -20.86 -9.45 -10.19
N ALA A 55 -21.32 -10.69 -9.97
CA ALA A 55 -22.57 -10.95 -9.26
C ALA A 55 -22.53 -10.40 -7.84
N LEU A 56 -21.42 -10.60 -7.11
CA LEU A 56 -21.21 -10.02 -5.79
C LEU A 56 -21.29 -8.48 -5.83
N LEU A 57 -20.61 -7.83 -6.77
CA LEU A 57 -20.65 -6.36 -6.88
C LEU A 57 -22.06 -5.82 -7.19
N LEU A 58 -22.84 -6.53 -8.01
CA LEU A 58 -24.23 -6.18 -8.28
C LEU A 58 -25.12 -6.34 -7.04
N THR A 59 -24.91 -7.39 -6.25
CA THR A 59 -25.58 -7.56 -4.95
C THR A 59 -25.22 -6.43 -4.00
N LEU A 60 -23.93 -6.12 -3.82
CA LEU A 60 -23.49 -5.00 -2.98
C LEU A 60 -24.09 -3.66 -3.42
N GLN A 61 -24.24 -3.44 -4.72
CA GLN A 61 -24.91 -2.25 -5.24
C GLN A 61 -26.39 -2.19 -4.85
N GLN A 62 -27.10 -3.33 -4.82
CA GLN A 62 -28.51 -3.38 -4.42
C GLN A 62 -28.67 -3.19 -2.90
N GLU A 63 -27.71 -3.68 -2.12
CA GLU A 63 -27.78 -3.71 -0.66
C GLU A 63 -27.15 -2.48 0.03
N ARG A 64 -26.28 -1.74 -0.65
CA ARG A 64 -25.57 -0.61 -0.03
C ARG A 64 -26.56 0.46 0.42
N THR A 65 -26.40 0.88 1.67
CA THR A 65 -27.16 2.00 2.25
C THR A 65 -26.49 3.34 1.94
N PRO A 66 -27.19 4.48 2.09
CA PRO A 66 -26.56 5.80 1.95
C PRO A 66 -25.35 6.01 2.86
N ALA A 67 -25.34 5.40 4.06
CA ALA A 67 -24.21 5.45 4.97
C ALA A 67 -22.99 4.68 4.42
N MET A 68 -23.22 3.50 3.82
CA MET A 68 -22.16 2.73 3.16
C MET A 68 -21.60 3.47 1.94
N GLU A 69 -22.45 4.09 1.14
CA GLU A 69 -22.02 4.92 0.00
C GLU A 69 -21.18 6.11 0.45
N ALA A 70 -21.64 6.86 1.46
CA ALA A 70 -20.90 7.99 2.02
C ALA A 70 -19.54 7.56 2.58
N PHE A 71 -19.48 6.41 3.26
CA PHE A 71 -18.24 5.89 3.80
C PHE A 71 -17.26 5.44 2.70
N ALA A 72 -17.76 4.76 1.67
CA ALA A 72 -16.96 4.38 0.51
C ALA A 72 -16.45 5.60 -0.29
N LEU A 73 -17.27 6.65 -0.37
CA LEU A 73 -16.90 7.92 -0.99
C LEU A 73 -15.79 8.63 -0.20
N ALA A 74 -15.89 8.69 1.13
CA ALA A 74 -14.83 9.25 1.97
C ALA A 74 -13.51 8.46 1.80
N ASP A 75 -13.58 7.14 1.68
CA ASP A 75 -12.43 6.26 1.41
C ASP A 75 -11.99 6.25 -0.07
N ALA A 76 -12.56 7.11 -0.91
CA ALA A 76 -11.97 7.40 -2.22
C ALA A 76 -10.71 8.28 -2.11
N GLU A 77 -10.57 9.05 -1.04
CA GLU A 77 -9.36 9.82 -0.76
C GLU A 77 -8.25 8.92 -0.21
N ARG A 78 -7.09 8.92 -0.88
CA ARG A 78 -5.88 8.21 -0.40
C ARG A 78 -5.02 9.13 0.45
N ASN A 79 -5.38 9.27 1.72
CA ASN A 79 -4.55 9.90 2.74
C ASN A 79 -4.60 9.09 4.04
N VAL A 80 -3.51 9.12 4.83
CA VAL A 80 -3.37 8.28 6.03
C VAL A 80 -4.40 8.64 7.12
N PHE A 81 -4.90 9.87 7.13
CA PHE A 81 -5.87 10.35 8.11
C PHE A 81 -7.26 9.73 7.95
N ARG A 82 -7.52 8.96 6.89
CA ARG A 82 -8.69 8.06 6.79
C ARG A 82 -8.73 6.99 7.88
N PHE A 83 -7.62 6.76 8.59
CA PHE A 83 -7.49 5.86 9.75
C PHE A 83 -7.65 6.57 11.11
N ALA A 84 -8.01 7.86 11.14
CA ALA A 84 -8.11 8.61 12.40
C ALA A 84 -9.14 8.00 13.40
N ASP A 85 -10.18 7.34 12.90
CA ASP A 85 -11.16 6.60 13.69
C ASP A 85 -10.55 5.38 14.42
N ALA A 86 -9.49 4.78 13.88
CA ALA A 86 -8.75 3.69 14.52
C ALA A 86 -7.58 4.18 15.39
N VAL A 87 -6.95 5.30 15.02
CA VAL A 87 -5.72 5.79 15.66
C VAL A 87 -6.00 6.72 16.83
N GLY A 88 -6.90 7.69 16.65
CA GLY A 88 -7.26 8.69 17.66
C GLY A 88 -7.64 10.05 17.06
N ALA A 89 -8.47 10.81 17.77
CA ALA A 89 -9.04 12.08 17.28
C ALA A 89 -8.00 13.16 16.96
N ASP A 90 -6.82 13.12 17.58
CA ASP A 90 -5.74 14.06 17.32
C ASP A 90 -4.88 13.69 16.10
N PHE A 91 -5.12 12.52 15.50
CA PHE A 91 -4.46 12.06 14.29
C PHE A 91 -4.98 12.80 13.05
N THR A 92 -4.48 14.02 12.84
CA THR A 92 -4.92 14.94 11.80
C THR A 92 -3.74 15.59 11.08
N ALA A 93 -3.90 15.91 9.79
CA ALA A 93 -2.86 16.56 8.98
C ALA A 93 -2.33 17.86 9.62
N ALA A 94 -3.23 18.65 10.21
CA ALA A 94 -2.88 19.93 10.84
C ALA A 94 -1.94 19.79 12.04
N LYS A 95 -2.01 18.66 12.77
CA LYS A 95 -1.16 18.38 13.93
C LYS A 95 0.08 17.58 13.59
N LEU A 96 0.12 16.97 12.40
CA LEU A 96 1.10 15.95 12.03
C LEU A 96 1.76 16.24 10.67
N PRO A 97 2.46 17.38 10.50
CA PRO A 97 3.07 17.74 9.23
C PRO A 97 4.17 16.77 8.78
N LYS A 98 5.00 16.24 9.69
CA LYS A 98 6.04 15.26 9.32
C LYS A 98 5.41 13.93 8.92
N THR A 99 4.41 13.47 9.66
CA THR A 99 3.66 12.26 9.31
C THR A 99 2.94 12.42 7.98
N THR A 100 2.38 13.59 7.70
CA THR A 100 1.74 13.91 6.40
C THR A 100 2.73 13.72 5.26
N ALA A 101 3.87 14.42 5.31
CA ALA A 101 4.89 14.35 4.26
C ALA A 101 5.45 12.93 4.10
N PHE A 102 5.63 12.20 5.21
CA PHE A 102 6.10 10.82 5.19
C PHE A 102 5.14 9.89 4.46
N PHE A 103 3.84 9.90 4.81
CA PHE A 103 2.85 9.02 4.16
C PHE A 103 2.54 9.44 2.71
N GLU A 104 2.67 10.73 2.37
CA GLU A 104 2.61 11.18 0.97
C GLU A 104 3.72 10.53 0.13
N LYS A 105 4.96 10.54 0.64
CA LYS A 105 6.11 9.91 -0.02
C LYS A 105 5.96 8.38 -0.09
N VAL A 106 5.43 7.74 0.95
CA VAL A 106 5.10 6.29 0.92
C VAL A 106 4.09 5.99 -0.17
N LYS A 107 3.00 6.77 -0.25
CA LYS A 107 1.96 6.62 -1.28
C LYS A 107 2.52 6.76 -2.68
N GLU A 108 3.32 7.80 -2.94
CA GLU A 108 3.95 8.03 -4.24
C GLU A 108 4.87 6.88 -4.65
N ASN A 109 5.69 6.38 -3.72
CA ASN A 109 6.55 5.26 -3.99
C ASN A 109 5.75 3.98 -4.29
N ALA A 110 4.69 3.70 -3.53
CA ALA A 110 3.81 2.54 -3.77
C ALA A 110 3.09 2.63 -5.13
N ASP A 111 2.60 3.82 -5.51
CA ASP A 111 1.98 4.06 -6.82
C ASP A 111 2.98 3.80 -7.97
N ALA A 112 4.23 4.26 -7.83
CA ALA A 112 5.29 4.01 -8.80
C ALA A 112 5.61 2.51 -8.95
N LEU A 113 5.68 1.76 -7.83
CA LEU A 113 5.94 0.32 -7.84
C LEU A 113 4.82 -0.49 -8.51
N LEU A 114 3.56 -0.08 -8.36
CA LEU A 114 2.42 -0.77 -8.97
C LEU A 114 2.19 -0.46 -10.45
N GLY A 115 2.58 0.73 -10.91
CA GLY A 115 2.31 1.22 -12.26
C GLY A 115 2.61 0.19 -13.37
N PRO A 116 3.79 -0.46 -13.39
CA PRO A 116 4.11 -1.47 -14.38
C PRO A 116 3.16 -2.68 -14.40
N ALA A 117 2.76 -3.19 -13.22
CA ALA A 117 1.83 -4.33 -13.14
C ALA A 117 0.43 -3.98 -13.64
N LYS A 118 -0.04 -2.76 -13.33
CA LYS A 118 -1.31 -2.25 -13.88
C LYS A 118 -1.31 -2.19 -15.39
N LYS A 119 -0.22 -1.66 -15.98
CA LYS A 119 -0.05 -1.60 -17.44
C LYS A 119 0.09 -2.99 -18.08
N HIS A 120 0.73 -3.93 -17.38
CA HIS A 120 0.97 -5.28 -17.89
C HIS A 120 -0.33 -6.07 -18.05
N TRP A 121 -1.22 -6.03 -17.05
CA TRP A 121 -2.47 -6.80 -17.09
C TRP A 121 -3.63 -6.05 -17.71
N ASP A 122 -3.63 -4.72 -17.66
CA ASP A 122 -4.64 -3.85 -18.26
C ASP A 122 -6.10 -4.30 -18.04
N ARG A 123 -6.37 -4.85 -16.84
CA ARG A 123 -7.69 -5.43 -16.54
C ARG A 123 -8.76 -4.32 -16.58
N PRO A 124 -9.85 -4.48 -17.34
CA PRO A 124 -10.95 -3.52 -17.32
C PRO A 124 -11.60 -3.49 -15.94
N ARG A 125 -12.09 -2.30 -15.56
CA ARG A 125 -12.82 -2.08 -14.30
C ARG A 125 -14.19 -2.77 -14.34
N PRO A 126 -14.80 -3.13 -13.19
CA PRO A 126 -16.13 -3.73 -13.14
C PRO A 126 -17.20 -2.99 -13.97
N TYR A 127 -17.35 -1.69 -13.76
CA TYR A 127 -18.31 -0.86 -14.49
C TYR A 127 -18.04 -0.72 -15.99
N ALA A 128 -16.82 -1.03 -16.45
CA ALA A 128 -16.50 -1.06 -17.87
C ALA A 128 -16.87 -2.41 -18.50
N SER A 129 -16.83 -3.50 -17.71
CA SER A 129 -17.23 -4.83 -18.15
C SER A 129 -18.73 -5.08 -18.07
N ASN A 130 -19.44 -4.39 -17.18
CA ASN A 130 -20.90 -4.51 -17.05
C ASN A 130 -21.56 -3.14 -16.83
N PRO A 131 -22.37 -2.64 -17.79
CA PRO A 131 -23.01 -1.32 -17.68
C PRO A 131 -24.13 -1.24 -16.62
N ALA A 132 -24.59 -2.37 -16.06
CA ALA A 132 -25.55 -2.36 -14.95
C ALA A 132 -24.91 -1.93 -13.61
N LEU A 133 -23.57 -1.91 -13.54
CA LEU A 133 -22.85 -1.46 -12.35
C LEU A 133 -22.67 0.07 -12.38
N ASN A 134 -23.19 0.72 -11.36
CA ASN A 134 -23.22 2.16 -11.12
C ASN A 134 -22.37 2.50 -9.88
N PRO A 135 -21.08 2.86 -10.07
CA PRO A 135 -20.20 3.24 -8.96
C PRO A 135 -20.76 4.41 -8.14
N CYS A 136 -20.71 4.32 -6.81
CA CYS A 136 -21.01 5.42 -5.89
C CYS A 136 -19.76 6.25 -5.49
N VAL A 137 -18.62 5.95 -6.12
CA VAL A 137 -17.35 6.65 -5.94
C VAL A 137 -16.80 7.11 -7.30
N PRO A 138 -15.86 8.08 -7.35
CA PRO A 138 -15.26 8.52 -8.60
C PRO A 138 -14.66 7.37 -9.40
N LYS A 139 -14.96 7.32 -10.71
CA LYS A 139 -14.44 6.31 -11.64
C LYS A 139 -12.96 6.55 -11.91
N PRO A 140 -12.05 5.63 -11.53
CA PRO A 140 -10.62 5.81 -11.82
C PRO A 140 -10.33 5.70 -13.33
N ASN A 141 -9.31 6.41 -13.79
CA ASN A 141 -8.89 6.46 -15.21
C ASN A 141 -7.76 5.46 -15.55
N ASN A 142 -7.55 4.42 -14.74
CA ASN A 142 -6.50 3.42 -14.93
C ASN A 142 -7.02 1.98 -14.74
N ALA A 143 -6.20 0.99 -15.10
CA ALA A 143 -6.52 -0.43 -15.02
C ALA A 143 -6.92 -0.89 -13.60
N SER A 144 -7.77 -1.91 -13.52
CA SER A 144 -8.33 -2.41 -12.27
C SER A 144 -7.32 -3.20 -11.42
N TYR A 145 -6.49 -4.03 -12.05
CA TYR A 145 -5.67 -5.03 -11.34
C TYR A 145 -4.18 -4.63 -11.29
N PRO A 146 -3.51 -4.75 -10.12
CA PRO A 146 -4.09 -4.93 -8.78
C PRO A 146 -4.71 -3.62 -8.26
N SER A 147 -5.49 -3.65 -7.19
CA SER A 147 -6.10 -2.45 -6.63
C SER A 147 -5.07 -1.54 -5.93
N GLY A 148 -4.91 -0.31 -6.43
CA GLY A 148 -4.01 0.68 -5.83
C GLY A 148 -4.51 1.22 -4.48
N HIS A 149 -5.83 1.41 -4.33
CA HIS A 149 -6.42 1.76 -3.02
C HIS A 149 -6.23 0.63 -2.01
N SER A 150 -6.36 -0.63 -2.42
CA SER A 150 -6.12 -1.75 -1.51
C SER A 150 -4.66 -1.81 -1.07
N THR A 151 -3.72 -1.67 -2.01
CA THR A 151 -2.29 -1.58 -1.70
C THR A 151 -1.99 -0.44 -0.73
N PHE A 152 -2.49 0.76 -1.00
CA PHE A 152 -2.34 1.91 -0.11
C PHE A 152 -2.84 1.61 1.30
N GLY A 153 -4.09 1.14 1.43
CA GLY A 153 -4.68 0.83 2.74
C GLY A 153 -3.91 -0.25 3.48
N THR A 154 -3.32 -1.23 2.77
CA THR A 154 -2.47 -2.24 3.40
C THR A 154 -1.12 -1.69 3.85
N VAL A 155 -0.39 -0.98 2.98
CA VAL A 155 0.92 -0.37 3.32
C VAL A 155 0.77 0.53 4.54
N ASP A 156 -0.18 1.47 4.49
CA ASP A 156 -0.36 2.45 5.53
C ASP A 156 -0.76 1.80 6.85
N SER A 157 -1.66 0.80 6.81
CA SER A 157 -2.07 0.09 8.04
C SER A 157 -0.92 -0.66 8.71
N ILE A 158 -0.01 -1.29 7.96
CA ILE A 158 1.15 -1.98 8.51
C ILE A 158 2.10 -0.98 9.16
N ILE A 159 2.38 0.13 8.48
CA ILE A 159 3.25 1.17 9.00
C ILE A 159 2.65 1.83 10.25
N LEU A 160 1.37 2.18 10.22
CA LEU A 160 0.66 2.74 11.37
C LEU A 160 0.64 1.79 12.56
N ALA A 161 0.38 0.49 12.34
CA ALA A 161 0.41 -0.51 13.39
C ALA A 161 1.81 -0.66 14.02
N ASN A 162 2.89 -0.44 13.25
CA ASN A 162 4.24 -0.39 13.79
C ASN A 162 4.53 0.92 14.56
N MET A 163 3.91 2.04 14.16
CA MET A 163 4.05 3.32 14.87
C MET A 163 3.27 3.32 16.20
N VAL A 164 2.09 2.71 16.20
CA VAL A 164 1.13 2.70 17.32
C VAL A 164 0.63 1.27 17.57
N PRO A 165 1.49 0.36 18.07
CA PRO A 165 1.13 -1.03 18.31
C PRO A 165 -0.05 -1.20 19.28
N GLU A 166 -0.26 -0.22 20.16
CA GLU A 166 -1.40 -0.16 21.09
C GLU A 166 -2.77 -0.08 20.37
N ARG A 167 -2.78 0.27 19.07
CA ARG A 167 -3.97 0.37 18.21
C ARG A 167 -3.95 -0.60 17.03
N ALA A 168 -3.01 -1.55 17.00
CA ALA A 168 -2.78 -2.41 15.83
C ALA A 168 -4.04 -3.15 15.36
N THR A 169 -4.81 -3.73 16.28
CA THR A 169 -6.07 -4.43 15.95
C THR A 169 -7.06 -3.50 15.27
N GLN A 170 -7.32 -2.32 15.84
CA GLN A 170 -8.26 -1.35 15.30
C GLN A 170 -7.79 -0.83 13.93
N ILE A 171 -6.49 -0.62 13.76
CA ILE A 171 -5.90 -0.18 12.50
C ILE A 171 -6.12 -1.23 11.41
N TYR A 172 -5.87 -2.51 11.70
CA TYR A 172 -6.07 -3.58 10.72
C TYR A 172 -7.55 -3.82 10.39
N GLU A 173 -8.44 -3.77 11.38
CA GLU A 173 -9.90 -3.82 11.15
C GLU A 173 -10.36 -2.68 10.24
N ARG A 174 -9.88 -1.46 10.51
CA ARG A 174 -10.17 -0.29 9.67
C ARG A 174 -9.62 -0.43 8.25
N ALA A 175 -8.46 -1.04 8.11
CA ALA A 175 -7.84 -1.31 6.82
C ALA A 175 -8.67 -2.29 5.98
N GLU A 176 -9.26 -3.32 6.60
CA GLU A 176 -10.18 -4.22 5.90
C GLU A 176 -11.43 -3.48 5.43
N ALA A 177 -12.02 -2.62 6.27
CA ALA A 177 -13.14 -1.79 5.88
C ALA A 177 -12.79 -0.83 4.71
N TYR A 178 -11.61 -0.20 4.75
CA TYR A 178 -11.11 0.69 3.70
C TYR A 178 -10.98 -0.03 2.35
N ARG A 179 -10.47 -1.26 2.37
CA ARG A 179 -10.33 -2.12 1.19
C ARG A 179 -11.69 -2.53 0.64
N PHE A 180 -12.56 -3.03 1.51
CA PHE A 180 -13.90 -3.49 1.14
C PHE A 180 -14.77 -2.37 0.56
N ASN A 181 -14.57 -1.13 1.00
CA ASN A 181 -15.23 0.05 0.43
C ASN A 181 -14.98 0.23 -1.08
N ARG A 182 -13.94 -0.40 -1.67
CA ARG A 182 -13.72 -0.38 -3.12
C ARG A 182 -14.66 -1.32 -3.89
N GLU A 183 -15.12 -2.38 -3.24
CA GLU A 183 -16.13 -3.31 -3.74
C GLU A 183 -17.52 -2.70 -3.60
N ILE A 184 -17.84 -2.10 -2.43
CA ILE A 184 -19.07 -1.29 -2.24
C ILE A 184 -19.17 -0.17 -3.29
N GLY A 185 -18.03 0.48 -3.56
CA GLY A 185 -17.89 1.52 -4.58
C GLY A 185 -18.08 1.02 -6.01
N GLY A 186 -18.04 -0.29 -6.27
CA GLY A 186 -18.21 -0.88 -7.59
C GLY A 186 -17.04 -0.62 -8.55
N VAL A 187 -15.84 -0.32 -8.05
CA VAL A 187 -14.68 0.05 -8.89
C VAL A 187 -13.55 -0.96 -8.92
N HIS A 188 -13.62 -1.99 -8.07
CA HIS A 188 -12.67 -3.09 -8.03
C HIS A 188 -13.39 -4.41 -7.81
N TYR A 189 -12.87 -5.46 -8.45
CA TYR A 189 -13.24 -6.83 -8.16
C TYR A 189 -12.58 -7.30 -6.84
N PRO A 190 -13.16 -8.28 -6.12
CA PRO A 190 -12.52 -8.89 -4.95
C PRO A 190 -11.08 -9.36 -5.20
N SER A 191 -10.78 -9.97 -6.35
CA SER A 191 -9.40 -10.35 -6.72
C SER A 191 -8.46 -9.16 -6.91
N ASP A 192 -8.94 -7.99 -7.37
CA ASP A 192 -8.12 -6.78 -7.42
C ASP A 192 -7.73 -6.33 -6.01
N VAL A 193 -8.69 -6.38 -5.09
CA VAL A 193 -8.50 -6.01 -3.68
C VAL A 193 -7.54 -6.98 -3.01
N ALA A 194 -7.72 -8.28 -3.20
CA ALA A 194 -6.83 -9.32 -2.66
C ALA A 194 -5.39 -9.17 -3.17
N ALA A 195 -5.19 -8.95 -4.47
CA ALA A 195 -3.86 -8.73 -5.04
C ALA A 195 -3.23 -7.41 -4.57
N GLY A 196 -4.03 -6.36 -4.38
CA GLY A 196 -3.57 -5.12 -3.76
C GLY A 196 -3.08 -5.33 -2.34
N ARG A 197 -3.76 -6.18 -1.55
CA ARG A 197 -3.31 -6.54 -0.20
C ARG A 197 -1.96 -7.26 -0.22
N ILE A 198 -1.77 -8.22 -1.14
CA ILE A 198 -0.47 -8.90 -1.31
C ILE A 198 0.61 -7.87 -1.69
N ALA A 199 0.34 -7.02 -2.68
CA ALA A 199 1.29 -6.01 -3.12
C ALA A 199 1.67 -5.04 -2.00
N GLY A 200 0.69 -4.61 -1.20
CA GLY A 200 0.92 -3.71 -0.08
C GLY A 200 1.78 -4.35 1.02
N THR A 201 1.56 -5.62 1.34
CA THR A 201 2.42 -6.34 2.29
C THR A 201 3.86 -6.44 1.79
N VAL A 202 4.06 -6.74 0.51
CA VAL A 202 5.41 -6.80 -0.09
C VAL A 202 6.08 -5.42 -0.08
N ILE A 203 5.37 -4.35 -0.46
CA ILE A 203 5.89 -2.99 -0.42
C ILE A 203 6.30 -2.62 1.01
N ALA A 204 5.44 -2.87 2.00
CA ALA A 204 5.75 -2.58 3.40
C ALA A 204 7.03 -3.31 3.85
N ALA A 205 7.22 -4.58 3.47
CA ALA A 205 8.41 -5.33 3.80
C ALA A 205 9.70 -4.72 3.19
N PHE A 206 9.65 -4.28 1.93
CA PHE A 206 10.78 -3.62 1.26
C PHE A 206 11.07 -2.23 1.81
N LEU A 207 10.03 -1.45 2.14
CA LEU A 207 10.17 -0.15 2.79
C LEU A 207 10.96 -0.28 4.10
N GLN A 208 10.68 -1.31 4.90
CA GLN A 208 11.41 -1.54 6.15
C GLN A 208 12.92 -1.81 5.95
N GLN A 209 13.36 -2.20 4.75
CA GLN A 209 14.78 -2.40 4.45
C GLN A 209 15.50 -1.13 3.98
N SER A 210 14.76 -0.04 3.74
CA SER A 210 15.32 1.21 3.21
C SER A 210 15.83 2.14 4.32
N PRO A 211 17.12 2.52 4.34
CA PRO A 211 17.63 3.46 5.34
C PRO A 211 16.92 4.83 5.29
N ALA A 212 16.63 5.31 4.09
CA ALA A 212 15.90 6.57 3.90
C ALA A 212 14.46 6.49 4.44
N PHE A 213 13.82 5.33 4.32
CA PHE A 213 12.53 5.09 4.95
C PHE A 213 12.66 5.08 6.48
N GLN A 214 13.65 4.37 7.04
CA GLN A 214 13.82 4.27 8.48
C GLN A 214 14.05 5.63 9.15
N GLU A 215 14.84 6.51 8.51
CA GLU A 215 15.05 7.88 8.99
C GLU A 215 13.75 8.69 8.99
N ALA A 216 13.01 8.70 7.87
CA ALA A 216 11.75 9.43 7.76
C ALA A 216 10.67 8.84 8.68
N TYR A 217 10.62 7.51 8.81
CA TYR A 217 9.73 6.77 9.70
C TYR A 217 9.96 7.15 11.16
N ALA A 218 11.22 7.23 11.61
CA ALA A 218 11.54 7.59 12.99
C ALA A 218 11.00 9.00 13.35
N ALA A 219 11.16 9.97 12.44
CA ALA A 219 10.66 11.33 12.64
C ALA A 219 9.12 11.38 12.67
N ALA A 220 8.44 10.70 11.74
CA ALA A 220 6.97 10.63 11.68
C ALA A 220 6.38 9.87 12.87
N ARG A 221 7.01 8.77 13.29
CA ARG A 221 6.60 8.00 14.47
C ARG A 221 6.71 8.84 15.74
N ALA A 222 7.82 9.56 15.91
CA ALA A 222 8.03 10.39 17.10
C ALA A 222 6.97 11.51 17.22
N GLU A 223 6.67 12.19 16.12
CA GLU A 223 5.62 13.22 16.03
C GLU A 223 4.24 12.61 16.33
N THR A 224 3.90 11.50 15.67
CA THR A 224 2.62 10.80 15.87
C THR A 224 2.42 10.40 17.31
N ARG A 225 3.41 9.76 17.94
CA ARG A 225 3.32 9.31 19.33
C ARG A 225 3.25 10.49 20.30
N GLN A 226 4.01 11.56 20.06
CA GLN A 226 3.93 12.77 20.87
C GLN A 226 2.54 13.40 20.84
N VAL A 227 1.95 13.57 19.64
CA VAL A 227 0.61 14.17 19.48
C VAL A 227 -0.48 13.30 20.12
N LEU A 228 -0.32 11.97 20.06
CA LEU A 228 -1.25 11.02 20.68
C LEU A 228 -1.02 10.83 22.19
N GLY A 229 -0.02 11.48 22.78
CA GLY A 229 0.32 11.33 24.20
C GLY A 229 0.87 9.93 24.57
N LEU A 230 1.50 9.25 23.61
CA LEU A 230 2.07 7.91 23.76
C LEU A 230 3.57 7.97 24.09
N PRO A 231 4.12 7.00 24.85
CA PRO A 231 5.55 6.94 25.16
C PRO A 231 6.38 6.73 23.89
N GLN A 232 7.61 7.23 23.81
CA GLN A 232 8.46 7.05 22.60
C GLN A 232 8.91 5.60 22.42
#